data_AF-A0A0D9WUK7-F1
#
_entry.id   AF-A0A0D9WUK7-F1
#
_cell.length_a   1.000
_cell.length_b   1.000
_cell.length_c   1.000
_cell.angle_alpha   90.00
_cell.angle_beta   90.00
_cell.angle_gamma   90.00
#
_symmetry.space_group_name_H-M   'P 1'
#
loop_
_entity.id
_entity.type
_entity.pdbx_description
1 polymer ?
#
loop_
_entity_poly.entity_id
_entity_poly.type
_entity_poly.pdbx_seq_one_letter_code
_entity_poly.pdbx_strand_id
1 'polypeptide(L)'
;MDGGMLGAVVCMLLVFAIFPLLLWRRRSDAATAGDDHRLPPQPLQGERVVRGGQGARRMRRRPVSTASTSTDASTSRDVAAEDDADSDEEELQDVPRGSKKKEKKRQEREAQRQAEEAARDSRRTKQDRYAEMRRKKDEEREAQERLMEEEARARKAKEEEAAALEFDKWKGAFSVDAEGTTESETQDDGQGLLYNFVEYIKKQKCVPLEDLAAEFRMRTQDCINRIVTLEGMDRLSGVMDDRGKFIYISTEEMKAVADYIRKQGRVSISHLASNSNQFIDLEPKPQFDEESHLDESAAAGTEL
;
A
#
# COMPACT_ATOMS: atom_id res chain seq x y z
N MET A 1 -7.70 29.72 20.50
CA MET A 1 -8.19 28.59 19.69
C MET A 1 -7.01 27.93 18.96
N ASP A 2 -5.91 27.70 19.69
CA ASP A 2 -4.58 27.69 19.05
C ASP A 2 -3.88 26.33 19.10
N GLY A 3 -4.43 25.36 19.84
CA GLY A 3 -3.88 23.99 19.91
C GLY A 3 -4.18 23.15 18.68
N GLY A 4 -5.37 23.31 18.07
CA GLY A 4 -5.78 22.52 16.90
C GLY A 4 -5.01 22.87 15.63
N MET A 5 -4.64 24.14 15.46
CA MET A 5 -3.86 24.59 14.31
C MET A 5 -2.41 24.11 14.39
N LEU A 6 -1.82 24.12 15.60
CA LEU A 6 -0.48 23.58 15.83
C LEU A 6 -0.42 22.07 15.60
N GLY A 7 -1.43 21.32 16.05
CA GLY A 7 -1.55 19.88 15.78
C GLY A 7 -1.65 19.56 14.28
N ALA A 8 -2.46 20.31 13.53
CA ALA A 8 -2.61 20.12 12.08
C ALA A 8 -1.30 20.42 11.31
N VAL A 9 -0.56 21.45 11.71
CA VAL A 9 0.73 21.80 11.09
C VAL A 9 1.80 20.74 11.38
N VAL A 10 1.87 20.23 12.62
CA VAL A 10 2.81 19.16 12.98
C VAL A 10 2.49 17.87 12.23
N CYS A 11 1.21 17.49 12.11
CA CYS A 11 0.80 16.32 11.33
C CYS A 11 1.15 16.46 9.84
N MET A 12 0.95 17.64 9.24
CA MET A 12 1.33 17.88 7.84
C MET A 12 2.85 17.81 7.63
N LEU A 13 3.65 18.32 8.57
CA LEU A 13 5.12 18.23 8.51
C LEU A 13 5.60 16.77 8.64
N LEU A 14 4.98 15.97 9.51
CA LEU A 14 5.30 14.56 9.67
C LEU A 14 4.97 13.76 8.41
N VAL A 15 3.80 13.97 7.80
CA VAL A 15 3.44 13.33 6.53
C VAL A 15 4.40 13.74 5.42
N PHE A 16 4.76 15.03 5.35
CA PHE A 16 5.69 15.53 4.33
C PHE A 16 7.14 15.05 4.54
N ALA A 17 7.54 14.72 5.77
CA ALA A 17 8.85 14.12 6.06
C ALA A 17 8.87 12.60 5.80
N ILE A 18 7.79 11.90 6.16
CA ILE A 18 7.70 10.44 6.06
C ILE A 18 7.43 9.99 4.62
N PHE A 19 6.65 10.74 3.84
CA PHE A 19 6.33 10.40 2.45
C PHE A 19 7.55 10.29 1.51
N PRO A 20 8.50 11.24 1.48
CA PRO A 20 9.72 11.11 0.68
C PRO A 20 10.64 10.01 1.23
N LEU A 21 10.70 9.80 2.55
CA LEU A 21 11.47 8.69 3.14
C LEU A 21 10.92 7.32 2.76
N LEU A 22 9.61 7.15 2.72
CA LEU A 22 8.95 5.93 2.26
C LEU A 22 9.17 5.69 0.76
N LEU A 23 9.09 6.74 -0.07
CA LEU A 23 9.37 6.64 -1.49
C LEU A 23 10.85 6.36 -1.77
N TRP A 24 11.75 6.88 -0.94
CA TRP A 24 13.18 6.62 -1.05
C TRP A 24 13.52 5.20 -0.59
N ARG A 25 12.95 4.74 0.53
CA ARG A 25 13.07 3.35 1.00
C ARG A 25 12.53 2.36 -0.03
N ARG A 26 11.38 2.63 -0.63
CA ARG A 26 10.79 1.78 -1.68
C ARG A 26 11.63 1.74 -2.97
N ARG A 27 12.38 2.81 -3.27
CA ARG A 27 13.38 2.83 -4.36
C ARG A 27 14.67 2.09 -3.98
N SER A 28 15.12 2.21 -2.73
CA SER A 28 16.28 1.48 -2.21
C SER A 28 16.03 -0.02 -2.18
N ASP A 29 14.84 -0.46 -1.74
CA ASP A 29 14.44 -1.87 -1.74
C ASP A 29 14.34 -2.44 -3.18
N ALA A 30 14.00 -1.61 -4.17
CA ALA A 30 14.03 -1.99 -5.58
C ALA A 30 15.45 -2.02 -6.18
N ALA A 31 16.41 -1.30 -5.58
CA ALA A 31 17.81 -1.29 -5.99
C ALA A 31 18.60 -2.46 -5.37
N THR A 32 18.29 -2.87 -4.14
CA THR A 32 18.87 -4.07 -3.50
C THR A 32 18.34 -5.38 -4.06
N ALA A 33 17.12 -5.40 -4.62
CA ALA A 33 16.59 -6.58 -5.31
C ALA A 33 17.25 -6.86 -6.69
N GLY A 34 18.11 -5.95 -7.20
CA GLY A 34 18.76 -6.07 -8.50
C GLY A 34 20.26 -6.42 -8.47
N ASP A 35 20.87 -6.57 -7.29
CA ASP A 35 22.34 -6.66 -7.16
C ASP A 35 22.82 -7.96 -6.47
N ASP A 36 22.10 -9.07 -6.65
CA ASP A 36 22.48 -10.38 -6.08
C ASP A 36 23.07 -11.38 -7.10
N HIS A 37 23.32 -10.96 -8.34
CA HIS A 37 24.05 -11.79 -9.32
C HIS A 37 25.23 -11.04 -9.93
N ARG A 38 26.29 -10.86 -9.13
CA ARG A 38 27.60 -10.40 -9.61
C ARG A 38 28.70 -11.40 -9.21
N LEU A 39 29.00 -12.30 -10.14
CA LEU A 39 30.19 -13.15 -10.12
C LEU A 39 31.47 -12.31 -10.35
N PRO A 40 32.65 -12.75 -9.84
CA PRO A 40 33.88 -11.96 -9.83
C PRO A 40 34.58 -11.91 -11.22
N PRO A 41 35.48 -10.93 -11.46
CA PRO A 41 36.05 -10.70 -12.79
C PRO A 41 37.26 -11.61 -13.07
N GLN A 42 37.38 -12.09 -14.31
CA GLN A 42 38.61 -12.66 -14.86
C GLN A 42 39.01 -11.97 -16.17
N PRO A 43 40.32 -11.74 -16.43
CA PRO A 43 40.80 -10.96 -17.57
C PRO A 43 41.26 -11.81 -18.78
N LEU A 44 41.20 -11.16 -19.95
CA LEU A 44 42.02 -11.32 -21.17
C LEU A 44 42.08 -12.66 -21.93
N GLN A 45 41.56 -12.63 -23.17
CA GLN A 45 42.14 -13.08 -24.47
C GLN A 45 41.00 -13.01 -25.49
N GLY A 46 41.05 -12.33 -26.64
CA GLY A 46 42.11 -12.34 -27.63
C GLY A 46 41.68 -13.27 -28.77
N GLU A 47 41.29 -12.68 -29.91
CA GLU A 47 41.31 -13.26 -31.28
C GLU A 47 39.97 -13.41 -32.05
N ARG A 48 40.14 -13.26 -33.37
CA ARG A 48 39.24 -12.89 -34.49
C ARG A 48 38.05 -13.86 -34.68
N VAL A 49 36.94 -13.50 -35.34
CA VAL A 49 36.79 -13.52 -36.82
C VAL A 49 35.48 -12.83 -37.28
N VAL A 50 35.66 -11.86 -38.18
CA VAL A 50 34.87 -11.40 -39.35
C VAL A 50 33.48 -12.02 -39.64
N ARG A 51 32.43 -11.17 -39.77
CA ARG A 51 31.53 -11.15 -40.95
C ARG A 51 30.75 -9.82 -41.07
N GLY A 52 30.61 -9.35 -42.32
CA GLY A 52 30.28 -7.98 -42.74
C GLY A 52 28.82 -7.52 -42.52
N GLY A 53 28.39 -6.37 -43.02
CA GLY A 53 29.03 -5.32 -43.82
C GLY A 53 28.04 -4.15 -43.99
N GLN A 54 28.56 -2.99 -44.40
CA GLN A 54 27.85 -1.83 -44.98
C GLN A 54 26.87 -1.08 -44.03
N GLY A 55 26.99 0.22 -43.70
CA GLY A 55 27.81 1.29 -44.24
C GLY A 55 27.09 2.19 -45.25
N ALA A 56 26.09 2.98 -44.81
CA ALA A 56 25.67 4.24 -45.47
C ALA A 56 24.82 5.07 -44.47
N ARG A 57 25.37 6.05 -43.73
CA ARG A 57 25.66 7.46 -44.05
C ARG A 57 24.45 8.33 -44.50
N ARG A 58 24.09 9.25 -43.60
CA ARG A 58 23.77 10.71 -43.76
C ARG A 58 22.44 11.04 -44.50
N MET A 59 21.58 11.97 -44.09
CA MET A 59 21.77 13.37 -43.65
C MET A 59 20.42 13.85 -43.02
N ARG A 60 20.32 14.27 -41.75
CA ARG A 60 20.46 15.61 -41.14
C ARG A 60 19.70 16.80 -41.79
N ARG A 61 18.84 17.43 -40.95
CA ARG A 61 18.24 18.81 -40.93
C ARG A 61 16.77 18.89 -41.43
N ARG A 62 15.71 19.00 -40.60
CA ARG A 62 15.22 20.03 -39.60
C ARG A 62 14.77 21.35 -40.28
N PRO A 63 13.84 22.15 -39.71
CA PRO A 63 12.40 21.96 -39.39
C PRO A 63 11.50 23.05 -40.07
N VAL A 64 10.18 23.03 -39.85
CA VAL A 64 9.29 24.17 -39.45
C VAL A 64 7.81 23.83 -39.76
N SER A 65 6.96 24.40 -38.90
CA SER A 65 5.50 24.48 -38.81
C SER A 65 4.71 24.54 -40.14
N THR A 66 3.39 24.32 -40.25
CA THR A 66 2.25 24.67 -39.38
C THR A 66 0.97 24.15 -40.04
N ALA A 67 -0.10 23.97 -39.26
CA ALA A 67 -1.51 24.25 -39.56
C ALA A 67 -2.09 24.12 -41.01
N SER A 68 -3.19 23.37 -41.11
CA SER A 68 -4.46 23.76 -41.75
C SER A 68 -4.52 24.24 -43.22
N THR A 69 -5.23 23.44 -44.02
CA THR A 69 -6.30 23.83 -44.98
C THR A 69 -5.96 24.43 -46.37
N SER A 70 -6.38 23.65 -47.39
CA SER A 70 -7.01 24.01 -48.69
C SER A 70 -6.23 24.55 -49.92
N THR A 71 -6.77 24.13 -51.08
CA THR A 71 -6.81 24.69 -52.45
C THR A 71 -5.63 24.52 -53.43
N ASP A 72 -5.96 23.80 -54.51
CA ASP A 72 -5.79 24.07 -55.96
C ASP A 72 -4.46 24.03 -56.76
N ALA A 73 -4.58 23.31 -57.90
CA ALA A 73 -4.17 23.62 -59.28
C ALA A 73 -2.77 23.28 -59.89
N SER A 74 -2.82 22.35 -60.87
CA SER A 74 -2.20 22.42 -62.25
C SER A 74 -0.67 22.18 -62.37
N THR A 75 0.00 21.60 -63.40
CA THR A 75 -0.18 21.13 -64.81
C THR A 75 0.93 20.06 -65.09
N SER A 76 0.92 19.13 -66.07
CA SER A 76 1.08 19.35 -67.53
C SER A 76 1.06 18.05 -68.39
N ARG A 77 0.42 18.14 -69.59
CA ARG A 77 0.65 17.50 -70.93
C ARG A 77 0.51 15.96 -71.09
N ASP A 78 -0.20 15.40 -72.07
CA ASP A 78 -0.23 15.67 -73.52
C ASP A 78 -1.51 15.15 -74.27
N VAL A 79 -1.92 15.91 -75.31
CA VAL A 79 -2.73 15.72 -76.56
C VAL A 79 -3.82 14.64 -76.82
N ALA A 80 -4.99 15.12 -77.30
CA ALA A 80 -5.76 14.78 -78.53
C ALA A 80 -7.27 15.10 -78.33
N ALA A 81 -7.80 16.25 -78.77
CA ALA A 81 -8.33 16.59 -80.11
C ALA A 81 -9.70 15.94 -80.44
N GLU A 82 -10.56 16.71 -81.13
CA GLU A 82 -11.97 16.52 -81.56
C GLU A 82 -13.01 16.98 -80.50
N ASP A 83 -13.49 18.23 -80.47
CA ASP A 83 -14.18 19.08 -81.47
C ASP A 83 -15.59 18.55 -81.80
N ASP A 84 -16.62 19.15 -81.18
CA ASP A 84 -17.88 19.54 -81.84
C ASP A 84 -18.72 20.43 -80.90
N ALA A 85 -18.40 21.72 -80.91
CA ALA A 85 -19.34 22.76 -80.54
C ALA A 85 -19.47 23.65 -81.78
N ASP A 86 -20.59 23.54 -82.49
CA ASP A 86 -20.98 24.58 -83.42
C ASP A 86 -22.17 25.35 -82.86
N SER A 87 -21.94 26.65 -82.79
CA SER A 87 -22.85 27.72 -82.41
C SER A 87 -23.47 28.27 -83.69
N ASP A 88 -24.61 28.92 -83.52
CA ASP A 88 -25.13 29.95 -84.43
C ASP A 88 -25.66 29.42 -85.79
N GLU A 89 -26.63 30.00 -86.47
CA GLU A 89 -27.63 31.03 -86.22
C GLU A 89 -28.57 30.90 -87.44
N GLU A 90 -29.86 31.20 -87.25
CA GLU A 90 -30.88 31.41 -88.30
C GLU A 90 -31.22 30.18 -89.19
N GLU A 91 -32.46 29.86 -89.54
CA GLU A 91 -33.40 30.70 -90.26
C GLU A 91 -34.79 30.00 -90.28
N LEU A 92 -35.85 30.79 -90.10
CA LEU A 92 -37.22 30.64 -90.65
C LEU A 92 -37.88 29.24 -90.73
N GLN A 93 -38.95 29.04 -89.94
CA GLN A 93 -40.31 28.94 -90.50
C GLN A 93 -41.41 28.89 -89.42
N ASP A 94 -42.29 29.88 -89.51
CA ASP A 94 -43.53 30.04 -88.76
C ASP A 94 -44.55 28.96 -89.15
N VAL A 95 -45.00 28.15 -88.18
CA VAL A 95 -46.22 27.32 -88.31
C VAL A 95 -46.94 27.25 -86.96
N PRO A 96 -48.26 27.53 -86.88
CA PRO A 96 -49.00 27.68 -85.63
C PRO A 96 -49.35 26.32 -85.00
N ARG A 97 -48.37 25.64 -84.41
CA ARG A 97 -48.53 24.47 -83.53
C ARG A 97 -48.17 24.76 -82.06
N GLY A 98 -47.90 26.03 -81.74
CA GLY A 98 -47.35 26.46 -80.46
C GLY A 98 -48.26 26.28 -79.23
N SER A 99 -49.59 26.33 -79.39
CA SER A 99 -50.53 26.24 -78.26
C SER A 99 -50.60 24.84 -77.65
N LYS A 100 -50.82 23.79 -78.47
CA LYS A 100 -50.86 22.39 -78.01
C LYS A 100 -49.52 21.90 -77.45
N LYS A 101 -48.39 22.35 -78.02
CA LYS A 101 -47.04 22.02 -77.52
C LYS A 101 -46.73 22.70 -76.18
N LYS A 102 -47.17 23.96 -76.00
CA LYS A 102 -47.02 24.72 -74.74
C LYS A 102 -47.87 24.13 -73.61
N GLU A 103 -49.08 23.68 -73.91
CA GLU A 103 -49.96 23.04 -72.93
C GLU A 103 -49.46 21.65 -72.50
N LYS A 104 -48.98 20.83 -73.44
CA LYS A 104 -48.33 19.54 -73.12
C LYS A 104 -47.08 19.73 -72.25
N LYS A 105 -46.23 20.73 -72.54
CA LYS A 105 -45.05 21.07 -71.71
C LYS A 105 -45.43 21.57 -70.31
N ARG A 106 -46.55 22.27 -70.17
CA ARG A 106 -47.07 22.70 -68.86
C ARG A 106 -47.59 21.51 -68.04
N GLN A 107 -48.35 20.61 -68.66
CA GLN A 107 -48.83 19.38 -68.02
C GLN A 107 -47.68 18.47 -67.60
N GLU A 108 -46.65 18.32 -68.43
CA GLU A 108 -45.45 17.54 -68.09
C GLU A 108 -44.65 18.16 -66.93
N ARG A 109 -44.52 19.50 -66.89
CA ARG A 109 -43.87 20.20 -65.77
C ARG A 109 -44.69 20.13 -64.48
N GLU A 110 -46.02 20.10 -64.56
CA GLU A 110 -46.89 19.91 -63.40
C GLU A 110 -46.84 18.45 -62.91
N ALA A 111 -46.83 17.47 -63.82
CA ALA A 111 -46.63 16.06 -63.49
C ALA A 111 -45.26 15.79 -62.87
N GLN A 112 -44.20 16.44 -63.37
CA GLN A 112 -42.85 16.35 -62.80
C GLN A 112 -42.79 16.90 -61.37
N ARG A 113 -43.46 18.04 -61.09
CA ARG A 113 -43.55 18.59 -59.73
C ARG A 113 -44.33 17.68 -58.79
N GLN A 114 -45.46 17.10 -59.25
CA GLN A 114 -46.23 16.16 -58.45
C GLN A 114 -45.44 14.88 -58.14
N ALA A 115 -44.67 14.36 -59.11
CA ALA A 115 -43.79 13.22 -58.89
C ALA A 115 -42.64 13.54 -57.91
N GLU A 116 -42.07 14.75 -58.00
CA GLU A 116 -41.03 15.22 -57.07
C GLU A 116 -41.57 15.44 -55.65
N GLU A 117 -42.76 16.02 -55.50
CA GLU A 117 -43.44 16.18 -54.22
C GLU A 117 -43.79 14.83 -53.59
N ALA A 118 -44.33 13.89 -54.37
CA ALA A 118 -44.59 12.52 -53.89
C ALA A 118 -43.29 11.78 -53.50
N ALA A 119 -42.20 11.98 -54.25
CA ALA A 119 -40.89 11.43 -53.90
C ALA A 119 -40.34 12.07 -52.59
N ARG A 120 -40.55 13.36 -52.39
CA ARG A 120 -40.16 14.09 -51.18
C ARG A 120 -40.97 13.64 -49.96
N ASP A 121 -42.28 13.47 -50.12
CA ASP A 121 -43.17 13.03 -49.04
C ASP A 121 -42.95 11.56 -48.67
N SER A 122 -42.70 10.68 -49.65
CA SER A 122 -42.30 9.29 -49.36
C SER A 122 -40.94 9.20 -48.67
N ARG A 123 -40.02 10.13 -48.96
CA ARG A 123 -38.72 10.23 -48.26
C ARG A 123 -38.86 10.81 -46.86
N ARG A 124 -39.78 11.75 -46.64
CA ARG A 124 -40.10 12.33 -45.32
C ARG A 124 -40.77 11.31 -44.41
N THR A 125 -41.84 10.67 -44.87
CA THR A 125 -42.55 9.62 -44.12
C THR A 125 -41.63 8.46 -43.70
N LYS A 126 -40.69 8.04 -44.57
CA LYS A 126 -39.67 7.06 -44.19
C LYS A 126 -38.73 7.60 -43.10
N GLN A 127 -38.23 8.83 -43.24
CA GLN A 127 -37.36 9.47 -42.25
C GLN A 127 -38.05 9.63 -40.89
N ASP A 128 -39.30 10.09 -40.88
CA ASP A 128 -40.10 10.26 -39.67
C ASP A 128 -40.32 8.93 -38.96
N ARG A 129 -40.62 7.85 -39.71
CA ARG A 129 -40.75 6.49 -39.15
C ARG A 129 -39.44 5.98 -38.55
N TYR A 130 -38.29 6.24 -39.19
CA TYR A 130 -36.99 5.88 -38.65
C TYR A 130 -36.62 6.70 -37.41
N ALA A 131 -36.96 8.00 -37.41
CA ALA A 131 -36.73 8.89 -36.27
C ALA A 131 -37.59 8.47 -35.07
N GLU A 132 -38.87 8.15 -35.28
CA GLU A 132 -39.78 7.67 -34.24
C GLU A 132 -39.32 6.33 -33.64
N MET A 133 -38.93 5.37 -34.48
CA MET A 133 -38.36 4.09 -34.02
C MET A 133 -37.06 4.27 -33.23
N ARG A 134 -36.23 5.25 -33.61
CA ARG A 134 -35.00 5.57 -32.88
C ARG A 134 -35.31 6.17 -31.51
N ARG A 135 -36.22 7.15 -31.45
CA ARG A 135 -36.64 7.77 -30.19
C ARG A 135 -37.22 6.75 -29.22
N LYS A 136 -38.10 5.86 -29.71
CA LYS A 136 -38.68 4.79 -28.88
C LYS A 136 -37.61 3.82 -28.33
N LYS A 137 -36.60 3.46 -29.14
CA LYS A 137 -35.51 2.60 -28.72
C LYS A 137 -34.58 3.27 -27.69
N ASP A 138 -34.37 4.58 -27.82
CA ASP A 138 -33.58 5.36 -26.87
C ASP A 138 -34.33 5.53 -25.54
N GLU A 139 -35.64 5.77 -25.59
CA GLU A 139 -36.53 5.83 -24.42
C GLU A 139 -36.62 4.48 -23.67
N GLU A 140 -36.68 3.35 -24.39
CA GLU A 140 -36.63 2.00 -23.81
C GLU A 140 -35.29 1.71 -23.12
N ARG A 141 -34.18 2.17 -23.70
CA ARG A 141 -32.84 2.06 -23.08
C ARG A 141 -32.73 2.89 -21.84
N GLU A 142 -33.17 4.14 -21.88
CA GLU A 142 -33.15 5.03 -20.72
C GLU A 142 -34.07 4.51 -19.60
N ALA A 143 -35.22 3.92 -19.92
CA ALA A 143 -36.07 3.25 -18.94
C ALA A 143 -35.39 2.03 -18.32
N GLN A 144 -34.71 1.21 -19.13
CA GLN A 144 -33.97 0.05 -18.63
C GLN A 144 -32.77 0.46 -17.76
N GLU A 145 -32.02 1.49 -18.16
CA GLU A 145 -30.89 2.03 -17.39
C GLU A 145 -31.36 2.60 -16.05
N ARG A 146 -32.50 3.31 -16.01
CA ARG A 146 -33.09 3.80 -14.76
C ARG A 146 -33.53 2.67 -13.84
N LEU A 147 -34.16 1.61 -14.36
CA LEU A 147 -34.53 0.43 -13.56
C LEU A 147 -33.30 -0.26 -12.97
N MET A 148 -32.23 -0.42 -13.75
CA MET A 148 -30.97 -1.01 -13.28
C MET A 148 -30.25 -0.12 -12.27
N GLU A 149 -30.28 1.21 -12.44
CA GLU A 149 -29.70 2.15 -11.49
C GLU A 149 -30.48 2.18 -10.16
N GLU A 150 -31.82 2.14 -10.22
CA GLU A 150 -32.67 2.02 -9.03
C GLU A 150 -32.43 0.69 -8.30
N GLU A 151 -32.31 -0.43 -9.01
CA GLU A 151 -31.99 -1.72 -8.43
C GLU A 151 -30.57 -1.73 -7.81
N ALA A 152 -29.58 -1.15 -8.49
CA ALA A 152 -28.22 -1.03 -7.97
C ALA A 152 -28.15 -0.13 -6.74
N ARG A 153 -28.92 0.97 -6.70
CA ARG A 153 -29.01 1.86 -5.55
C ARG A 153 -29.74 1.19 -4.39
N ALA A 154 -30.79 0.42 -4.66
CA ALA A 154 -31.49 -0.38 -3.64
C ALA A 154 -30.59 -1.49 -3.07
N ARG A 155 -29.75 -2.13 -3.89
CA ARG A 155 -28.78 -3.12 -3.41
C ARG A 155 -27.70 -2.48 -2.54
N LYS A 156 -27.17 -1.33 -2.97
CA LYS A 156 -26.20 -0.56 -2.16
C LYS A 156 -26.80 -0.10 -0.84
N ALA A 157 -28.04 0.38 -0.83
CA ALA A 157 -28.72 0.75 0.42
C ALA A 157 -28.88 -0.44 1.38
N LYS A 158 -29.24 -1.62 0.86
CA LYS A 158 -29.32 -2.86 1.67
C LYS A 158 -27.96 -3.32 2.18
N GLU A 159 -26.92 -3.21 1.36
CA GLU A 159 -25.54 -3.52 1.76
C GLU A 159 -25.04 -2.52 2.82
N GLU A 160 -25.36 -1.23 2.69
CA GLU A 160 -25.04 -0.18 3.67
C GLU A 160 -25.82 -0.36 4.98
N GLU A 161 -27.10 -0.71 4.93
CA GLU A 161 -27.89 -1.06 6.12
C GLU A 161 -27.34 -2.30 6.82
N ALA A 162 -26.98 -3.35 6.07
CA ALA A 162 -26.35 -4.54 6.63
C ALA A 162 -24.98 -4.21 7.24
N ALA A 163 -24.15 -3.43 6.55
CA ALA A 163 -22.87 -2.96 7.05
C ALA A 163 -23.01 -2.04 8.26
N ALA A 164 -24.08 -1.23 8.36
CA ALA A 164 -24.36 -0.40 9.53
C ALA A 164 -24.80 -1.24 10.72
N LEU A 165 -25.61 -2.27 10.53
CA LEU A 165 -25.99 -3.22 11.58
C LEU A 165 -24.80 -4.06 12.04
N GLU A 166 -23.93 -4.47 11.10
CA GLU A 166 -22.66 -5.09 11.43
C GLU A 166 -21.77 -4.09 12.18
N PHE A 167 -21.63 -2.86 11.70
CA PHE A 167 -20.86 -1.82 12.38
C PHE A 167 -21.39 -1.55 13.80
N ASP A 168 -22.71 -1.54 14.03
CA ASP A 168 -23.27 -1.36 15.37
C ASP A 168 -23.04 -2.57 16.28
N LYS A 169 -23.10 -3.81 15.75
CA LYS A 169 -22.70 -5.02 16.49
C LYS A 169 -21.22 -4.98 16.86
N TRP A 170 -20.35 -4.58 15.93
CA TRP A 170 -18.93 -4.45 16.17
C TRP A 170 -18.63 -3.27 17.08
N LYS A 171 -19.35 -2.15 16.99
CA LYS A 171 -19.28 -1.01 17.92
C LYS A 171 -19.73 -1.41 19.32
N GLY A 172 -20.72 -2.28 19.47
CA GLY A 172 -21.10 -2.85 20.77
C GLY A 172 -20.04 -3.81 21.33
N ALA A 173 -19.31 -4.52 20.46
CA ALA A 173 -18.15 -5.33 20.87
C ALA A 173 -16.85 -4.50 21.08
N PHE A 174 -16.79 -3.31 20.49
CA PHE A 174 -15.65 -2.39 20.51
C PHE A 174 -15.90 -1.15 21.37
N SER A 175 -17.05 -1.06 22.07
CA SER A 175 -17.27 -0.07 23.12
C SER A 175 -16.38 -0.48 24.29
N VAL A 176 -15.12 -0.09 24.18
CA VAL A 176 -14.15 -0.06 25.24
C VAL A 176 -14.79 0.67 26.41
N ASP A 177 -14.89 -0.02 27.54
CA ASP A 177 -15.35 0.51 28.83
C ASP A 177 -14.69 1.85 29.12
N ALA A 178 -15.43 2.92 28.88
CA ALA A 178 -15.03 4.29 29.17
C ALA A 178 -15.67 4.77 30.47
N GLU A 179 -15.70 3.94 31.52
CA GLU A 179 -15.76 4.39 32.92
C GLU A 179 -15.58 3.21 33.90
N GLY A 180 -14.38 3.12 34.48
CA GLY A 180 -14.14 2.75 35.87
C GLY A 180 -14.54 1.34 36.35
N THR A 181 -13.67 0.36 36.14
CA THR A 181 -13.15 -0.62 37.14
C THR A 181 -12.06 -1.43 36.42
N THR A 182 -10.90 -1.68 37.06
CA THR A 182 -9.73 -2.50 36.59
C THR A 182 -8.50 -1.80 35.98
N GLU A 183 -8.22 -0.54 36.29
CA GLU A 183 -6.83 -0.05 36.17
C GLU A 183 -5.89 -0.67 37.24
N SER A 184 -6.45 -1.18 38.33
CA SER A 184 -5.66 -1.87 39.36
C SER A 184 -5.28 -3.30 38.95
N GLU A 185 -6.16 -4.05 38.26
CA GLU A 185 -5.88 -5.44 37.89
C GLU A 185 -4.90 -5.54 36.71
N THR A 186 -5.01 -4.65 35.71
CA THR A 186 -4.06 -4.65 34.58
C THR A 186 -2.66 -4.18 34.95
N GLN A 187 -2.53 -3.27 35.92
CA GLN A 187 -1.23 -2.88 36.46
C GLN A 187 -0.66 -3.95 37.40
N ASP A 188 -1.50 -4.64 38.17
CA ASP A 188 -1.10 -5.75 39.03
C ASP A 188 -0.70 -6.99 38.22
N ASP A 189 -1.34 -7.26 37.08
CA ASP A 189 -0.91 -8.28 36.13
C ASP A 189 0.51 -7.98 35.60
N GLY A 190 0.77 -6.72 35.24
CA GLY A 190 2.11 -6.27 34.82
C GLY A 190 3.16 -6.37 35.93
N GLN A 191 2.79 -6.05 37.17
CA GLN A 191 3.66 -6.20 38.33
C GLN A 191 3.91 -7.67 38.69
N GLY A 192 2.89 -8.52 38.57
CA GLY A 192 2.98 -9.97 38.71
C GLY A 192 3.91 -10.58 37.66
N LEU A 193 3.81 -10.16 36.40
CA LEU A 193 4.75 -10.58 35.34
C LEU A 193 6.20 -10.17 35.66
N LEU A 194 6.42 -8.96 36.19
CA LEU A 194 7.75 -8.51 36.61
C LEU A 194 8.28 -9.27 37.83
N TYR A 195 7.40 -9.57 38.79
CA TYR A 195 7.74 -10.39 39.95
C TYR A 195 8.14 -11.80 39.53
N ASN A 196 7.32 -12.45 38.71
CA ASN A 196 7.58 -13.77 38.13
C ASN A 196 8.88 -13.79 37.32
N PHE A 197 9.18 -12.71 36.59
CA PHE A 197 10.44 -12.56 35.85
C PHE A 197 11.66 -12.56 36.77
N VAL A 198 11.63 -11.78 37.84
CA VAL A 198 12.71 -11.73 38.82
C VAL A 198 12.85 -13.06 39.55
N GLU A 199 11.72 -13.68 39.93
CA GLU A 199 11.70 -14.95 40.65
C GLU A 199 12.26 -16.09 39.78
N TYR A 200 11.90 -16.13 38.50
CA TYR A 200 12.43 -17.10 37.55
C TYR A 200 13.95 -17.02 37.43
N ILE A 201 14.49 -15.80 37.29
CA ILE A 201 15.94 -15.57 37.21
C ILE A 201 16.65 -15.98 38.51
N LYS A 202 16.05 -15.69 39.67
CA LYS A 202 16.59 -16.10 40.97
C LYS A 202 16.64 -17.62 41.12
N LYS A 203 15.64 -18.35 40.60
CA LYS A 203 15.57 -19.82 40.60
C LYS A 203 16.63 -20.43 39.68
N GLN A 204 16.70 -19.96 38.44
CA GLN A 204 17.52 -20.54 37.37
C GLN A 204 18.86 -19.81 37.23
N LYS A 205 19.53 -19.48 38.33
CA LYS A 205 20.71 -18.61 38.48
C LYS A 205 21.62 -18.35 37.25
N CYS A 206 21.85 -19.32 36.37
CA CYS A 206 22.37 -19.11 35.01
C CYS A 206 21.28 -19.27 33.95
N VAL A 207 20.81 -18.16 33.34
CA VAL A 207 19.73 -18.16 32.33
C VAL A 207 20.26 -17.65 30.99
N PRO A 208 20.11 -18.41 29.88
CA PRO A 208 20.34 -17.85 28.55
C PRO A 208 19.18 -16.89 28.19
N LEU A 209 19.52 -15.73 27.62
CA LEU A 209 18.54 -14.68 27.35
C LEU A 209 17.47 -15.10 26.33
N GLU A 210 17.77 -16.07 25.48
CA GLU A 210 16.83 -16.66 24.52
C GLU A 210 15.71 -17.45 25.22
N ASP A 211 16.05 -18.28 26.20
CA ASP A 211 15.06 -19.07 26.95
C ASP A 211 14.20 -18.16 27.83
N LEU A 212 14.81 -17.14 28.43
CA LEU A 212 14.08 -16.13 29.20
C LEU A 212 13.11 -15.34 28.31
N ALA A 213 13.53 -15.00 27.09
CA ALA A 213 12.67 -14.34 26.12
C ALA A 213 11.52 -15.26 25.65
N ALA A 214 11.78 -16.56 25.50
CA ALA A 214 10.78 -17.55 25.12
C ALA A 214 9.71 -17.74 26.21
N GLU A 215 10.10 -17.83 27.48
CA GLU A 215 9.20 -18.01 28.63
C GLU A 215 8.21 -16.83 28.74
N PHE A 216 8.71 -15.61 28.61
CA PHE A 216 7.91 -14.38 28.72
C PHE A 216 7.38 -13.88 27.37
N ARG A 217 7.52 -14.68 26.30
CA ARG A 217 7.08 -14.39 24.92
C ARG A 217 7.44 -12.98 24.44
N MET A 218 8.68 -12.58 24.64
CA MET A 218 9.16 -11.26 24.27
C MET A 218 10.42 -11.32 23.42
N ARG A 219 10.85 -10.19 22.84
CA ARG A 219 12.11 -10.15 22.11
C ARG A 219 13.28 -10.19 23.09
N THR A 220 14.39 -10.82 22.68
CA THR A 220 15.64 -10.86 23.46
C THR A 220 16.12 -9.45 23.83
N GLN A 221 15.97 -8.48 22.93
CA GLN A 221 16.33 -7.09 23.21
C GLN A 221 15.46 -6.47 24.32
N ASP A 222 14.17 -6.78 24.35
CA ASP A 222 13.25 -6.26 25.36
C ASP A 222 13.53 -6.91 26.73
N CYS A 223 13.94 -8.19 26.72
CA CYS A 223 14.41 -8.90 27.89
C CYS A 223 15.67 -8.24 28.49
N ILE A 224 16.66 -7.88 27.65
CA ILE A 224 17.86 -7.14 28.08
C ILE A 224 17.47 -5.79 28.68
N ASN A 225 16.61 -5.03 28.01
CA ASN A 225 16.16 -3.73 28.51
C ASN A 225 15.46 -3.84 29.87
N ARG A 226 14.65 -4.90 30.08
CA ARG A 226 14.02 -5.18 31.38
C ARG A 226 15.05 -5.51 32.45
N ILE A 227 16.05 -6.35 32.15
CA ILE A 227 17.13 -6.68 33.10
C ILE A 227 17.90 -5.42 33.51
N VAL A 228 18.31 -4.59 32.54
CA VAL A 228 19.02 -3.33 32.82
C VAL A 228 18.16 -2.37 33.65
N THR A 229 16.85 -2.32 33.41
CA THR A 229 15.92 -1.51 34.22
C THR A 229 15.79 -2.04 35.64
N LEU A 230 15.70 -3.37 35.81
CA LEU A 230 15.63 -4.03 37.12
C LEU A 230 16.93 -3.91 37.91
N GLU A 231 18.07 -3.90 37.22
CA GLU A 231 19.40 -3.63 37.78
C GLU A 231 19.52 -2.17 38.23
N GLY A 232 19.05 -1.21 37.42
CA GLY A 232 19.01 0.21 37.81
C GLY A 232 18.11 0.51 39.01
N MET A 233 17.17 -0.39 39.34
CA MET A 233 16.31 -0.31 40.53
C MET A 233 16.82 -1.15 41.71
N ASP A 234 18.01 -1.76 41.61
CA ASP A 234 18.58 -2.69 42.61
C ASP A 234 17.67 -3.88 42.97
N ARG A 235 16.70 -4.23 42.12
CA ARG A 235 15.80 -5.39 42.33
C ARG A 235 16.43 -6.70 41.87
N LEU A 236 17.35 -6.61 40.91
CA LEU A 236 18.05 -7.72 40.32
C LEU A 236 19.53 -7.35 40.18
N SER A 237 20.43 -8.23 40.60
CA SER A 237 21.87 -8.06 40.45
C SER A 237 22.46 -9.25 39.71
N GLY A 238 23.30 -9.00 38.73
CA GLY A 238 23.90 -10.07 37.94
C GLY A 238 24.89 -9.57 36.90
N VAL A 239 25.43 -10.52 36.13
CA VAL A 239 26.39 -10.24 35.06
C VAL A 239 25.88 -10.83 33.76
N MET A 240 25.87 -10.03 32.70
CA MET A 240 25.62 -10.49 31.33
C MET A 240 26.93 -10.88 30.65
N ASP A 241 26.99 -12.08 30.10
CA ASP A 241 28.06 -12.54 29.21
C ASP A 241 27.84 -11.97 27.80
N ASP A 242 28.93 -11.76 27.06
CA ASP A 242 28.87 -11.25 25.67
C ASP A 242 28.14 -12.22 24.72
N ARG A 243 28.00 -13.48 25.15
CA ARG A 243 27.29 -14.57 24.47
C ARG A 243 25.78 -14.59 24.75
N GLY A 244 25.25 -13.63 25.51
CA GLY A 244 23.82 -13.57 25.82
C GLY A 244 23.38 -14.53 26.92
N LYS A 245 24.24 -14.77 27.91
CA LYS A 245 23.88 -15.47 29.16
C LYS A 245 23.80 -14.47 30.31
N PHE A 246 22.78 -14.59 31.14
CA PHE A 246 22.65 -13.81 32.37
C PHE A 246 22.93 -14.70 33.57
N ILE A 247 23.86 -14.27 34.43
CA ILE A 247 24.16 -14.93 35.70
C ILE A 247 23.67 -14.04 36.82
N TYR A 248 22.67 -14.51 37.56
CA TYR A 248 22.21 -13.87 38.78
C TYR A 248 23.24 -14.06 39.89
N ILE A 249 23.57 -12.97 40.58
CA ILE A 249 24.48 -12.97 41.73
C ILE A 249 23.75 -12.28 42.86
N SER A 250 23.57 -12.96 43.99
CA SER A 250 22.91 -12.34 45.14
C SER A 250 23.77 -11.23 45.74
N THR A 251 23.15 -10.29 46.46
CA THR A 251 23.90 -9.22 47.14
C THR A 251 24.89 -9.76 48.18
N GLU A 252 24.63 -10.93 48.76
CA GLU A 252 25.52 -11.63 49.69
C GLU A 252 26.74 -12.20 48.97
N GLU A 253 26.52 -12.82 47.82
CA GLU A 253 27.60 -13.36 46.97
C GLU A 253 28.49 -12.23 46.44
N MET A 254 27.87 -11.11 46.06
CA MET A 254 28.61 -9.91 45.65
C MET A 254 29.45 -9.32 46.78
N LYS A 255 28.94 -9.33 48.02
CA LYS A 255 29.72 -8.92 49.21
C LYS A 255 30.87 -9.88 49.49
N ALA A 256 30.65 -11.20 49.39
CA ALA A 256 31.71 -12.19 49.59
C ALA A 256 32.86 -12.01 48.58
N VAL A 257 32.53 -11.76 47.31
CA VAL A 257 33.52 -11.44 46.27
C VAL A 257 34.24 -10.11 46.58
N ALA A 258 33.51 -9.07 46.99
CA ALA A 258 34.11 -7.78 47.34
C ALA A 258 35.07 -7.90 48.54
N ASP A 259 34.70 -8.65 49.57
CA ASP A 259 35.54 -8.87 50.75
C ASP A 259 36.79 -9.70 50.43
N TYR A 260 36.67 -10.67 49.52
CA TYR A 260 37.81 -11.41 49.01
C TYR A 260 38.80 -10.49 48.27
N ILE A 261 38.29 -9.64 47.37
CA ILE A 261 39.13 -8.66 46.65
C ILE A 261 39.80 -7.69 47.62
N ARG A 262 39.09 -7.19 48.64
CA ARG A 262 39.67 -6.31 49.67
C ARG A 262 40.79 -6.98 50.47
N LYS A 263 40.64 -8.26 50.82
CA LYS A 263 41.64 -9.03 51.59
C LYS A 263 42.90 -9.32 50.79
N GLN A 264 42.76 -9.68 49.52
CA GLN A 264 43.88 -10.03 48.64
C GLN A 264 44.51 -8.80 47.96
N GLY A 265 43.79 -7.67 47.91
CA GLY A 265 44.24 -6.44 47.25
C GLY A 265 44.24 -6.57 45.73
N ARG A 266 45.37 -6.95 45.15
CA ARG A 266 45.52 -7.13 43.69
C ARG A 266 45.26 -8.58 43.31
N VAL A 267 44.11 -8.84 42.69
CA VAL A 267 43.71 -10.16 42.23
C VAL A 267 43.76 -10.19 40.70
N SER A 268 44.42 -11.21 40.13
CA SER A 268 44.35 -11.45 38.68
C SER A 268 43.03 -12.14 38.33
N ILE A 269 42.53 -11.90 37.11
CA ILE A 269 41.26 -12.49 36.65
C ILE A 269 41.30 -14.01 36.75
N SER A 270 42.46 -14.64 36.46
CA SER A 270 42.65 -16.09 36.59
C SER A 270 42.50 -16.59 38.02
N HIS A 271 43.07 -15.88 39.01
CA HIS A 271 42.92 -16.24 40.43
C HIS A 271 41.48 -16.04 40.93
N LEU A 272 40.80 -15.01 40.43
CA LEU A 272 39.39 -14.79 40.77
C LEU A 272 38.51 -15.88 40.16
N ALA A 273 38.77 -16.29 38.92
CA ALA A 273 38.04 -17.36 38.25
C ALA A 273 38.26 -18.74 38.89
N SER A 274 39.48 -19.05 39.37
CA SER A 274 39.72 -20.31 40.09
C SER A 274 38.98 -20.38 41.42
N ASN A 275 38.79 -19.24 42.08
CA ASN A 275 38.09 -19.15 43.37
C ASN A 275 36.62 -18.73 43.23
N SER A 276 36.12 -18.42 42.02
CA SER A 276 34.76 -17.90 41.81
C SER A 276 33.70 -18.92 42.20
N ASN A 277 33.98 -20.20 41.97
CA ASN A 277 33.08 -21.30 42.33
C ASN A 277 32.86 -21.42 43.85
N GLN A 278 33.76 -20.86 44.67
CA GLN A 278 33.61 -20.84 46.12
C GLN A 278 32.67 -19.72 46.59
N PHE A 279 32.50 -18.67 45.79
CA PHE A 279 31.66 -17.51 46.11
C PHE A 279 30.32 -17.53 45.38
N ILE A 280 30.25 -18.22 44.23
CA ILE A 280 29.07 -18.27 43.37
C ILE A 280 28.78 -19.73 43.05
N ASP A 281 27.74 -20.27 43.68
CA ASP A 281 27.19 -21.58 43.33
C ASP A 281 26.22 -21.43 42.17
N LEU A 282 26.49 -22.02 41.01
CA LEU A 282 25.67 -21.86 39.80
C LEU A 282 24.50 -22.86 39.74
N GLU A 283 24.37 -23.77 40.70
CA GLU A 283 23.28 -24.74 40.72
C GLU A 283 21.94 -24.04 40.98
N PRO A 284 20.88 -24.41 40.24
CA PRO A 284 19.55 -23.89 40.48
C PRO A 284 19.12 -24.35 41.88
N LYS A 285 18.79 -23.41 42.78
CA LYS A 285 18.28 -23.75 44.11
C LYS A 285 16.79 -24.06 44.01
N PRO A 286 16.34 -25.32 44.13
CA PRO A 286 14.94 -25.60 44.44
C PRO A 286 14.70 -25.14 45.87
N GLN A 287 13.87 -24.13 46.08
CA GLN A 287 13.42 -23.84 47.44
C GLN A 287 12.50 -24.98 47.88
N PHE A 288 12.92 -25.70 48.92
CA PHE A 288 11.99 -26.26 49.88
C PHE A 288 11.21 -25.08 50.47
N ASP A 289 9.89 -25.17 50.43
CA ASP A 289 8.99 -24.21 51.05
C ASP A 289 9.31 -24.11 52.55
N GLU A 290 9.96 -23.02 52.97
CA GLU A 290 10.04 -22.63 54.38
C GLU A 290 8.68 -22.06 54.82
N GLU A 291 7.63 -22.89 54.83
CA GLU A 291 6.32 -22.55 55.38
C GLU A 291 5.98 -23.34 56.66
N SER A 292 6.93 -24.02 57.33
CA SER A 292 6.63 -24.87 58.49
C SER A 292 7.43 -24.61 59.77
N HIS A 293 7.85 -23.36 60.04
CA HIS A 293 8.49 -23.07 61.34
C HIS A 293 8.00 -21.79 62.04
N LEU A 294 6.70 -21.51 62.00
CA LEU A 294 6.06 -20.47 62.81
C LEU A 294 4.95 -20.94 63.76
N ASP A 295 4.67 -22.25 63.87
CA ASP A 295 3.60 -22.77 64.74
C ASP A 295 4.08 -23.54 65.99
N GLU A 296 5.37 -23.46 66.36
CA GLU A 296 5.89 -24.11 67.58
C GLU A 296 6.57 -23.14 68.56
N SER A 297 6.06 -21.91 68.69
CA SER A 297 6.46 -21.01 69.78
C SER A 297 5.31 -20.34 70.54
N ALA A 298 4.05 -20.71 70.26
CA ALA A 298 2.88 -20.16 70.94
C ALA A 298 2.23 -21.09 71.99
N ALA A 299 2.69 -22.34 72.14
CA ALA A 299 2.05 -23.35 73.00
C ALA A 299 2.77 -23.64 74.34
N ALA A 300 3.80 -22.87 74.72
CA ALA A 300 4.57 -23.11 75.95
C ALA A 300 4.56 -21.91 76.92
N GLY A 301 3.40 -21.29 77.14
CA GLY A 301 3.29 -20.07 77.93
C GLY A 301 2.01 -19.89 78.75
N THR A 302 1.28 -20.95 79.09
CA THR A 302 0.17 -20.90 80.04
C THR A 302 0.11 -22.16 80.88
N GLU A 303 1.02 -22.25 81.85
CA GLU A 303 0.75 -22.88 83.16
C GLU A 303 1.61 -22.17 84.21
N LEU A 304 0.96 -21.30 85.01
CA LEU A 304 1.11 -21.06 86.45
C LEU A 304 0.45 -19.73 86.84
#